data_AF-A0A6M0ENW2-F1
#
_entry.id   AF-A0A6M0ENW2-F1
#
_cell.length_a   1.000
_cell.length_b   1.000
_cell.length_c   1.000
_cell.angle_alpha   90.00
_cell.angle_beta   90.00
_cell.angle_gamma   90.00
#
_symmetry.space_group_name_H-M   'P 1'
#
loop_
_entity.id
_entity.type
_entity.pdbx_description
1 polymer ?
#
loop_
_entity_poly.entity_id
_entity_poly.type
_entity_poly.pdbx_seq_one_letter_code
_entity_poly.pdbx_strand_id
1 'polypeptide(L)' 'MARTKPLSDKVLTIRLPEKDLKHLETYCIEQGKTKTEVIRVLIQNLKLSQES' A
#
# COMPACT_ATOMS: atom_id res chain seq x y z
N MET A 1 22.11 -12.67 10.31
CA MET A 1 21.06 -12.14 11.20
C MET A 1 20.06 -11.38 10.33
N ALA A 2 18.80 -11.83 10.26
CA ALA A 2 17.79 -11.22 9.42
C ALA A 2 17.61 -9.75 9.83
N ARG A 3 17.84 -8.83 8.89
CA ARG A 3 17.69 -7.39 9.10
C ARG A 3 16.20 -7.08 9.22
N THR A 4 15.65 -7.20 10.42
CA THR A 4 14.30 -6.73 10.73
C THR A 4 14.32 -5.20 10.69
N LYS A 5 14.13 -4.64 9.49
CA LYS A 5 13.83 -3.20 9.38
C LYS A 5 12.59 -2.96 10.22
N PRO A 6 12.64 -2.10 11.24
CA PRO A 6 11.45 -1.76 12.01
C PRO A 6 10.39 -1.23 11.04
N LEU A 7 9.11 -1.51 11.33
CA LEU A 7 7.98 -0.94 10.60
C LEU A 7 8.22 0.57 10.51
N SER A 8 8.61 1.04 9.33
CA SER A 8 8.95 2.45 9.17
C SER A 8 7.67 3.25 9.42
N ASP A 9 7.67 4.06 10.46
CA ASP A 9 6.59 5.00 10.81
C ASP A 9 6.61 6.25 9.91
N LYS A 10 7.27 6.16 8.76
CA LYS A 10 7.31 7.26 7.80
C LYS A 10 5.95 7.33 7.11
N VAL A 11 5.21 8.40 7.43
CA VAL A 11 3.98 8.76 6.73
C VAL A 11 4.32 9.03 5.27
N LEU A 12 3.68 8.28 4.36
CA LEU A 12 3.78 8.52 2.92
C LEU A 12 2.61 9.38 2.49
N THR A 13 2.89 10.59 2.02
CA THR A 13 1.88 11.43 1.37
C THR A 13 1.87 11.13 -0.12
N ILE A 14 0.77 10.54 -0.61
CA ILE A 14 0.58 10.21 -2.02
C ILE A 14 -0.48 11.14 -2.59
N ARG A 15 -0.18 11.78 -3.72
CA ARG A 15 -1.18 12.58 -4.46
C ARG A 15 -1.78 11.70 -5.53
N LEU A 16 -3.09 11.51 -5.47
CA LEU A 16 -3.87 10.74 -6.43
C LEU A 16 -4.99 11.62 -6.99
N PRO A 17 -5.37 11.45 -8.26
CA PRO A 17 -6.59 12.04 -8.79
C PRO A 17 -7.81 11.44 -8.10
N GLU A 18 -8.92 12.19 -8.05
CA GLU A 18 -10.13 11.80 -7.32
C GLU A 18 -10.70 10.46 -7.77
N LYS A 19 -10.60 10.16 -9.07
CA LYS A 19 -11.06 8.89 -9.65
C LYS A 19 -10.34 7.68 -9.03
N ASP A 20 -9.01 7.75 -8.96
CA ASP A 20 -8.18 6.69 -8.38
C ASP A 20 -8.35 6.61 -6.87
N LEU A 21 -8.53 7.75 -6.20
CA LEU A 21 -8.80 7.79 -4.77
C LEU A 21 -10.13 7.08 -4.44
N LYS A 22 -11.19 7.35 -5.22
CA LYS A 22 -12.49 6.68 -5.06
C LYS A 22 -12.39 5.17 -5.30
N HIS A 23 -11.62 4.76 -6.31
CA HIS A 23 -11.37 3.35 -6.59
C HIS A 23 -10.65 2.66 -5.42
N LEU A 24 -9.62 3.30 -4.86
CA LEU A 24 -8.91 2.82 -3.68
C LEU A 24 -9.83 2.71 -2.46
N GLU A 25 -10.71 3.69 -2.25
CA GLU A 25 -11.68 3.66 -1.14
C GLU A 25 -12.65 2.50 -1.25
N THR A 26 -13.24 2.28 -2.43
CA THR A 26 -14.12 1.14 -2.67
C THR A 26 -13.38 -0.17 -2.39
N TYR A 27 -12.16 -0.32 -2.91
CA TYR A 27 -11.35 -1.52 -2.68
C TYR A 27 -11.02 -1.74 -1.19
N CYS A 28 -10.71 -0.66 -0.45
CA CYS A 28 -10.46 -0.75 0.99
C CYS A 28 -11.70 -1.23 1.76
N ILE A 29 -12.89 -0.76 1.37
CA ILE A 29 -14.17 -1.16 1.97
C ILE A 29 -14.42 -2.66 1.70
N GLU A 30 -14.25 -3.12 0.46
CA GLU A 30 -14.46 -4.52 0.08
C GLU A 30 -13.51 -5.48 0.82
N GLN A 31 -12.28 -5.06 1.06
CA GLN A 31 -11.28 -5.85 1.78
C GLN A 31 -11.37 -5.71 3.31
N GLY A 32 -12.19 -4.78 3.82
CA GLY A 32 -12.26 -4.47 5.26
C GLY A 32 -10.93 -3.96 5.84
N LYS A 33 -10.07 -3.36 5.01
CA LYS A 33 -8.71 -2.93 5.39
C LYS A 33 -8.57 -1.41 5.30
N THR A 34 -7.61 -0.87 6.04
CA THR A 34 -7.29 0.56 5.95
C THR A 34 -6.49 0.86 4.68
N LYS A 35 -6.60 2.11 4.19
CA LYS A 35 -5.84 2.61 3.03
C LYS A 35 -4.34 2.33 3.16
N THR A 36 -3.80 2.53 4.36
CA THR A 36 -2.38 2.28 4.66
C THR A 36 -1.98 0.82 4.50
N GLU A 37 -2.79 -0.12 4.98
CA GLU A 37 -2.51 -1.55 4.86
C GLU A 37 -2.59 -2.03 3.41
N VAL A 38 -3.63 -1.61 2.70
CA VAL A 38 -3.80 -1.93 1.27
C VAL A 38 -2.60 -1.44 0.47
N ILE A 39 -2.20 -0.17 0.64
CA ILE A 39 -1.06 0.40 -0.08
C ILE A 39 0.25 -0.32 0.27
N ARG A 40 0.47 -0.69 1.55
CA ARG A 40 1.67 -1.47 1.94
C ARG A 40 1.73 -2.82 1.22
N VAL A 41 0.62 -3.54 1.15
CA VAL A 41 0.57 -4.84 0.46
C VAL A 41 0.80 -4.67 -1.04
N LEU A 42 0.15 -3.68 -1.67
CA LEU A 42 0.33 -3.41 -3.09
C LEU A 42 1.78 -3.05 -3.43
N ILE A 43 2.44 -2.20 -2.62
CA ILE A 43 3.86 -1.86 -2.81
C ILE A 43 4.75 -3.09 -2.65
N GLN A 44 4.46 -3.99 -1.70
CA GLN A 44 5.23 -5.22 -1.52
C GLN A 44 5.07 -6.16 -2.73
N ASN A 45 3.84 -6.34 -3.21
CA ASN A 45 3.55 -7.15 -4.39
C ASN A 45 4.24 -6.60 -5.65
N LEU A 46 4.27 -5.27 -5.82
CA LEU A 46 4.99 -4.64 -6.93
C LEU A 46 6.49 -4.94 -6.90
N LYS A 47 7.13 -4.95 -5.72
CA LYS A 47 8.56 -5.27 -5.61
C LYS A 47 8.86 -6.71 -6.02
N LEU A 48 8.00 -7.64 -5.65
CA LEU A 48 8.15 -9.06 -6.01
C LEU A 48 7.93 -9.30 -7.51
N SER A 49 7.12 -8.46 -8.16
CA SER A 49 6.81 -8.58 -9.58
C SER A 49 7.86 -7.96 -10.52
N GLN A 50 8.91 -7.30 -10.00
CA GLN A 50 10.00 -6.70 -10.80
C GLN A 50 11.23 -7.62 -10.92
N GLU A 51 11.15 -8.86 -10.44
CA GLU A 51 12.18 -9.89 -10.57
C GLU A 51 11.80 -10.98 -11.61
N SER A 52 11.18 -10.59 -12.73
CA SER A 52 10.88 -11.51 -13.85
C SER A 52 11.25 -10.91 -15.20
#